data_AF-A0A654E1G4-F1
#
_entry.id   AF-A0A654E1G4-F1
#
_cell.length_a   1.000
_cell.length_b   1.000
_cell.length_c   1.000
_cell.angle_alpha   90.00
_cell.angle_beta   90.00
_cell.angle_gamma   90.00
#
_symmetry.space_group_name_H-M   'P 1'
#
loop_
_entity.id
_entity.type
_entity.pdbx_description
1 polymer ?
#
loop_
_entity_poly.entity_id
_entity_poly.type
_entity_poly.pdbx_seq_one_letter_code
_entity_poly.pdbx_strand_id
1 'polypeptide(L)' 'MKRVIRNIVLLVLILVGLEQGIVFLSQYSETFKAQQHIISEEHMDPAAFFYTESEHALRAEKKLRQTLK' A
#
# COMPACT_ATOMS: atom_id res chain seq x y z
N MET A 1 22.34 27.16 23.18
CA MET A 1 21.01 26.53 23.41
C MET A 1 20.08 26.59 22.21
N LYS A 2 19.75 27.77 21.64
CA LYS A 2 18.79 27.88 20.51
C LYS A 2 19.10 27.00 19.29
N ARG A 3 20.38 26.88 18.89
CA ARG A 3 20.80 26.00 17.78
C ARG A 3 20.64 24.50 18.09
N VAL A 4 20.87 24.11 19.34
CA VAL A 4 20.73 22.72 19.80
C VAL A 4 19.27 22.31 19.78
N ILE A 5 18.38 23.16 20.32
CA ILE A 5 16.93 22.95 20.31
C ILE A 5 16.41 22.85 18.87
N ARG A 6 16.85 23.74 17.97
CA ARG A 6 16.47 23.68 16.55
C ARG A 6 16.85 22.35 15.91
N ASN A 7 18.07 21.87 16.15
CA ASN A 7 18.55 20.62 15.57
C ASN A 7 17.78 19.40 16.13
N ILE A 8 17.43 19.41 17.42
CA ILE A 8 16.60 18.36 18.03
C ILE A 8 15.20 18.35 17.40
N VAL A 9 14.58 19.52 17.25
CA VAL A 9 13.25 19.63 16.59
C VAL A 9 13.30 19.13 15.16
N LEU A 10 14.36 19.48 14.41
CA LEU A 10 14.54 19.04 13.03
C LEU A 10 14.73 17.52 12.93
N LEU A 11 15.51 16.94 13.86
CA LEU A 11 15.67 15.49 13.96
C LEU A 11 14.34 14.78 14.23
N VAL A 12 13.54 15.30 15.17
CA VAL A 12 12.23 14.72 15.51
C VAL A 12 11.28 14.77 14.31
N LEU A 13 11.24 15.89 13.57
CA LEU A 13 10.41 16.02 12.38
C LEU A 13 10.81 15.02 11.29
N ILE A 14 12.11 14.80 11.08
CA ILE A 14 12.61 13.79 10.12
C ILE A 14 12.20 12.38 10.56
N LEU A 15 12.36 12.05 11.85
CA LEU A 15 12.01 10.72 12.37
C LEU A 15 10.51 10.44 12.25
N VAL A 16 9.65 11.40 12.59
CA VAL A 16 8.19 11.27 12.45
C VAL A 16 7.81 11.12 10.97
N GLY A 17 8.43 11.89 10.07
CA GLY A 17 8.22 11.73 8.63
C GLY A 17 8.62 10.35 8.12
N LEU A 18 9.72 9.79 8.64
CA LEU A 18 10.19 8.46 8.28
C LEU A 18 9.23 7.36 8.76
N GLU A 19 8.74 7.46 9.99
CA GLU A 19 7.75 6.51 10.54
C GLU A 19 6.47 6.51 9.70
N GLN A 20 5.93 7.68 9.35
CA GLN A 20 4.73 7.75 8.51
C GLN A 20 4.99 7.18 7.11
N GLY A 21 6.18 7.43 6.54
CA GLY A 21 6.59 6.83 5.26
C GLY A 21 6.63 5.30 5.33
N ILE A 22 7.20 4.73 6.39
CA ILE A 22 7.28 3.27 6.59
C ILE A 22 5.89 2.65 6.74
N VAL A 23 5.01 3.25 7.54
CA VAL A 23 3.63 2.76 7.74
C VAL A 23 2.82 2.82 6.44
N PHE A 24 2.98 3.89 5.66
CA PHE A 24 2.32 4.01 4.36
C PHE A 24 2.82 2.94 3.38
N LEU A 25 4.14 2.73 3.32
CA LEU A 25 4.76 1.68 2.51
C LEU A 25 4.34 0.27 2.96
N SER A 26 4.20 0.02 4.27
CA SER A 26 3.79 -1.29 4.77
C SER A 26 2.34 -1.62 4.38
N GLN A 27 1.41 -0.67 4.53
CA GLN A 27 0.01 -0.83 4.12
C GLN A 27 -0.13 -1.02 2.59
N TYR A 28 0.68 -0.31 1.79
CA TYR A 28 0.72 -0.50 0.34
C TYR A 28 1.32 -1.86 -0.04
N SER A 29 2.30 -2.35 0.74
CA SER A 29 2.92 -3.65 0.48
C SER A 29 1.96 -4.82 0.73
N GLU A 30 1.09 -4.72 1.74
CA GLU A 30 0.12 -5.78 2.05
C GLU A 30 -0.98 -5.86 0.99
N THR A 31 -1.48 -4.71 0.53
CA THR A 31 -2.46 -4.65 -0.56
C THR A 31 -1.88 -5.14 -1.89
N PHE A 32 -0.62 -4.79 -2.19
CA PHE A 32 0.07 -5.28 -3.38
C PHE A 32 0.32 -6.80 -3.32
N LYS A 33 0.73 -7.32 -2.15
CA LYS A 33 0.89 -8.77 -1.94
C LYS A 33 -0.44 -9.52 -2.10
N ALA A 34 -1.53 -8.98 -1.58
CA ALA A 34 -2.86 -9.57 -1.72
C ALA A 34 -3.33 -9.59 -3.20
N GLN A 35 -3.10 -8.51 -3.94
CA GLN A 35 -3.38 -8.47 -5.39
C GLN A 35 -2.52 -9.48 -6.17
N GLN A 36 -1.23 -9.56 -5.85
CA GLN A 36 -0.31 -10.51 -6.48
C GLN A 36 -0.70 -11.97 -6.19
N HIS A 37 -1.20 -12.25 -4.99
CA HIS A 37 -1.73 -13.57 -4.63
C HIS A 37 -2.95 -13.94 -5.49
N ILE A 38 -3.90 -13.02 -5.66
CA ILE A 38 -5.10 -13.23 -6.49
C ILE A 38 -4.73 -13.44 -7.96
N ILE A 39 -3.79 -12.65 -8.50
CA ILE A 39 -3.24 -12.81 -9.86
C ILE A 39 -2.66 -14.21 -10.04
N SER A 40 -1.86 -14.67 -9.06
CA SER A 40 -1.19 -15.96 -9.13
C SER A 40 -2.14 -17.14 -8.97
N GLU A 41 -3.15 -17.06 -8.11
CA GLU A 41 -4.11 -18.15 -7.88
C GLU A 41 -5.09 -18.30 -9.05
N GLU A 42 -5.57 -17.18 -9.61
CA GLU A 42 -6.58 -17.20 -10.69
C GLU A 42 -6.01 -17.21 -12.09
N HIS A 43 -4.67 -17.20 -12.25
CA HIS A 43 -4.00 -17.04 -13.55
C HIS A 43 -4.54 -15.81 -14.31
N MET A 44 -4.85 -14.76 -13.56
CA MET A 44 -5.48 -13.55 -14.10
C MET A 44 -4.42 -12.65 -14.71
N ASP A 45 -4.68 -12.06 -15.88
CA ASP A 45 -3.81 -11.03 -16.44
C ASP A 45 -3.74 -9.85 -15.45
N PRO A 46 -2.55 -9.43 -14.99
CA PRO A 46 -2.40 -8.25 -14.13
C PRO A 46 -3.07 -7.00 -14.71
N ALA A 47 -3.16 -6.90 -16.04
CA ALA A 47 -3.83 -5.80 -16.72
C ALA A 47 -5.35 -5.78 -16.44
N ALA A 48 -5.97 -6.90 -16.05
CA ALA A 48 -7.38 -7.00 -15.71
C ALA A 48 -7.79 -6.04 -14.59
N PHE A 49 -6.90 -5.72 -13.63
CA PHE A 49 -7.19 -4.73 -12.58
C PHE A 49 -7.36 -3.30 -13.10
N PHE A 50 -6.89 -3.00 -14.31
CA PHE A 50 -7.02 -1.70 -14.96
C PHE A 50 -8.24 -1.61 -15.89
N TYR A 51 -8.87 -2.75 -16.23
CA TYR A 51 -10.05 -2.80 -17.08
C TYR A 51 -11.33 -2.91 -16.24
N THR A 52 -11.77 -1.79 -15.68
CA THR A 52 -12.96 -1.67 -14.79
C THR A 52 -14.27 -2.16 -15.41
N GLU A 53 -14.34 -2.31 -16.73
CA GLU A 53 -15.53 -2.78 -17.44
C GLU A 53 -15.56 -4.30 -17.70
N SER A 54 -14.47 -5.02 -17.39
CA SER A 54 -14.44 -6.48 -17.59
C SER A 54 -15.05 -7.23 -16.39
N GLU A 55 -15.82 -8.29 -16.65
CA GLU A 55 -16.34 -9.16 -15.59
C GLU A 55 -15.23 -9.72 -14.69
N HIS A 56 -14.04 -9.94 -15.25
CA HIS A 56 -12.88 -10.42 -14.52
C HIS A 56 -12.36 -9.40 -13.50
N ALA A 57 -12.29 -8.12 -13.86
CA ALA A 57 -11.91 -7.05 -12.94
C ALA A 57 -12.88 -6.90 -11.78
N LEU A 58 -14.19 -6.95 -12.06
CA LEU A 58 -15.25 -6.90 -11.05
C LEU A 58 -15.19 -8.07 -10.05
N ARG A 59 -14.87 -9.29 -10.53
CA ARG A 59 -14.65 -10.45 -9.65
C ARG A 59 -13.39 -10.32 -8.81
N ALA A 60 -12.30 -9.84 -9.39
CA ALA A 60 -11.04 -9.63 -8.69
C ALA A 60 -11.16 -8.57 -7.57
N GLU A 61 -11.82 -7.44 -7.86
CA GLU A 61 -12.10 -6.40 -6.87
C GLU A 61 -12.96 -6.94 -5.72
N LYS A 62 -14.00 -7.72 -6.05
CA LYS A 62 -14.88 -8.33 -5.05
C LYS A 62 -14.12 -9.27 -4.11
N LYS A 63 -13.18 -10.07 -4.63
CA LYS A 63 -12.34 -10.96 -3.82
C LYS A 63 -11.34 -10.19 -2.97
N LEU A 64 -10.66 -9.20 -3.53
CA LEU A 64 -9.74 -8.34 -2.78
C LEU A 64 -10.44 -7.68 -1.58
N ARG A 65 -11.68 -7.21 -1.77
CA ARG A 65 -12.50 -6.62 -0.70
C ARG A 65 -12.89 -7.62 0.39
N GLN A 66 -12.97 -8.91 0.08
CA GLN A 66 -13.23 -9.96 1.07
C GLN A 66 -11.99 -10.32 1.87
N THR A 67 -10.80 -10.28 1.28
CA THR A 67 -9.53 -10.58 1.96
C THR A 67 -9.06 -9.46 2.90
N LEU A 68 -9.49 -8.22 2.64
CA LEU A 68 -9.16 -7.03 3.46
C LEU A 68 -10.14 -6.78 4.61
N LYS A 69 -11.17 -7.62 4.78
CA LYS A 69 -12.17 -7.55 5.85
C LYS A 69 -11.79 -8.48 7.00
#